data_AF-A0A6J6B8E8-F1
#
_entry.id   AF-A0A6J6B8E8-F1
#
_cell.length_a   1.000
_cell.length_b   1.000
_cell.length_c   1.000
_cell.angle_alpha   90.00
_cell.angle_beta   90.00
_cell.angle_gamma   90.00
#
_symmetry.space_group_name_H-M   'P 1'
#
loop_
_entity.id
_entity.type
_entity.pdbx_description
1 polymer ?
#
loop_
_entity_poly.entity_id
_entity_poly.type
_entity_poly.pdbx_seq_one_letter_code
_entity_poly.pdbx_strand_id
1 'polypeptide(L)'
;MLAGCIYIVWIADNFFYPFQGFLITLGVPVAVWSAIFVADVIMRKKAYIEEDLYNEQGMYGSINKGSISLMLLGTIVGWGFVTNTFASWLSWQGYFLRFIGGKEGEWAFANVGVIFALIIGFVGHIILASKTIAKQESA
;
A
#
# COMPACT_ATOMS: atom_id res chain seq x y z
N MET A 1 0.90 -20.45 6.20
CA MET A 1 0.84 -20.55 7.68
C MET A 1 1.82 -21.58 8.24
N LEU A 2 1.94 -22.79 7.68
CA LEU A 2 2.85 -23.84 8.18
C LEU A 2 4.31 -23.39 8.39
N ALA A 3 4.95 -22.82 7.37
CA ALA A 3 6.35 -22.42 7.44
C ALA A 3 6.62 -21.31 8.48
N GLY A 4 5.68 -20.37 8.62
CA GLY A 4 5.78 -19.29 9.63
C GLY A 4 5.67 -19.82 11.05
N CYS A 5 4.77 -20.78 11.31
CA CYS A 5 4.67 -21.44 12.61
C CYS A 5 5.92 -22.23 12.96
N ILE A 6 6.50 -22.97 12.00
CA ILE A 6 7.75 -23.72 12.22
C ILE A 6 8.88 -22.76 12.60
N TYR A 7 9.01 -21.63 11.89
CA TYR A 7 10.04 -20.63 12.19
C TYR A 7 9.86 -20.00 13.58
N ILE A 8 8.63 -19.61 13.95
CA ILE A 8 8.37 -18.94 15.24
C ILE A 8 8.60 -19.89 16.42
N VAL A 9 8.19 -21.15 16.30
CA VAL A 9 8.28 -22.11 17.42
C VAL A 9 9.68 -22.68 17.60
N TRP A 10 10.42 -22.89 16.50
CA TRP A 10 11.68 -23.64 16.54
C TRP A 10 12.93 -22.80 16.26
N ILE A 11 12.80 -21.57 15.74
CA ILE A 11 13.95 -20.78 15.25
C ILE A 11 13.97 -19.36 15.85
N ALA A 12 12.81 -18.73 16.07
CA ALA A 12 12.77 -17.36 16.58
C ALA A 12 12.91 -17.32 18.11
N ASP A 13 13.87 -16.54 18.62
CA ASP A 13 14.02 -16.29 20.06
C ASP A 13 12.84 -15.51 20.65
N ASN A 14 12.15 -14.72 19.81
CA ASN A 14 10.98 -13.94 20.20
C ASN A 14 10.08 -13.66 18.98
N PHE A 15 8.76 -13.82 19.13
CA PHE A 15 7.76 -13.50 18.11
C PHE A 15 7.66 -12.00 17.81
N PHE A 16 7.92 -11.16 18.82
CA PHE A 16 7.57 -9.75 18.80
C PHE A 16 8.32 -8.94 17.73
N TYR A 17 9.63 -9.15 17.59
CA TYR A 17 10.45 -8.40 16.63
C TYR A 17 10.14 -8.75 15.15
N PRO A 18 10.06 -10.04 14.76
CA PRO A 18 9.57 -10.42 13.43
C PRO A 18 8.17 -9.86 13.12
N PHE A 19 7.26 -9.89 14.10
CA PHE A 19 5.91 -9.40 13.93
C PHE A 19 5.86 -7.89 13.71
N GLN A 20 6.62 -7.10 14.48
CA GLN A 20 6.74 -5.66 14.26
C GLN A 20 7.30 -5.34 12.87
N GLY A 21 8.38 -6.03 12.47
CA GLY A 21 8.97 -5.84 11.15
C GLY A 21 7.99 -6.17 10.01
N PHE A 22 7.17 -7.20 10.19
CA PHE A 22 6.09 -7.56 9.28
C PHE A 22 4.98 -6.48 9.23
N LEU A 23 4.52 -5.97 10.38
CA LEU A 23 3.51 -4.90 10.44
C LEU A 23 3.98 -3.63 9.74
N ILE A 24 5.23 -3.23 9.95
CA ILE A 24 5.83 -2.07 9.26
C ILE A 24 5.83 -2.29 7.74
N THR A 25 6.22 -3.49 7.30
CA THR A 25 6.31 -3.83 5.88
C THR A 25 4.94 -3.88 5.21
N LEU A 26 3.95 -4.54 5.83
CA LEU A 26 2.60 -4.63 5.30
C LEU A 26 1.78 -3.35 5.48
N GLY A 27 2.13 -2.52 6.47
CA GLY A 27 1.48 -1.22 6.66
C GLY A 27 1.58 -0.33 5.43
N VAL A 28 2.67 -0.42 4.67
CA VAL A 28 2.88 0.33 3.43
C VAL A 28 1.85 -0.01 2.34
N PRO A 29 1.74 -1.26 1.82
CA PRO A 29 0.75 -1.58 0.80
C PRO A 29 -0.70 -1.36 1.27
N VAL A 30 -0.98 -1.59 2.56
CA VAL A 30 -2.29 -1.30 3.15
C VAL A 30 -2.58 0.19 3.09
N ALA A 31 -1.61 1.06 3.41
CA ALA A 31 -1.77 2.50 3.28
C ALA A 31 -2.07 2.93 1.84
N VAL A 32 -1.37 2.38 0.84
CA VAL A 32 -1.66 2.68 -0.57
C VAL A 32 -3.10 2.28 -0.91
N TRP A 33 -3.52 1.07 -0.53
CA TRP A 33 -4.88 0.59 -0.76
C TRP A 33 -5.92 1.51 -0.11
N SER A 34 -5.74 1.84 1.18
CA SER A 34 -6.65 2.70 1.92
C SER A 34 -6.78 4.07 1.26
N ALA A 35 -5.68 4.65 0.79
CA ALA A 35 -5.70 5.93 0.09
C ALA A 35 -6.41 5.86 -1.27
N ILE A 36 -6.20 4.79 -2.04
CA ILE A 36 -6.91 4.53 -3.30
C ILE A 36 -8.43 4.46 -3.03
N PHE A 37 -8.82 3.69 -2.02
CA PHE A 37 -10.24 3.52 -1.67
C PHE A 37 -10.88 4.85 -1.23
N VAL A 38 -10.21 5.60 -0.35
CA VAL A 38 -10.69 6.91 0.10
C VAL A 38 -10.80 7.89 -1.07
N ALA A 39 -9.83 7.89 -2.00
CA ALA A 39 -9.90 8.70 -3.21
C ALA A 39 -11.11 8.31 -4.08
N ASP A 40 -11.36 7.02 -4.30
CA ASP A 40 -12.49 6.54 -5.11
C ASP A 40 -13.82 6.99 -4.51
N VAL A 41 -13.99 6.85 -3.19
CA VAL A 41 -15.20 7.27 -2.46
C VAL A 41 -15.42 8.78 -2.54
N ILE A 42 -14.37 9.60 -2.39
CA ILE A 42 -14.48 11.06 -2.47
C ILE A 42 -14.82 11.53 -3.89
N MET A 43 -14.30 10.85 -4.91
CA MET A 43 -14.49 11.24 -6.31
C MET A 43 -15.89 10.94 -6.84
N ARG A 44 -16.55 9.90 -6.30
CA ARG A 44 -17.88 9.50 -6.75
C ARG A 44 -18.96 10.40 -6.17
N LYS A 45 -19.79 10.95 -7.05
CA LYS A 45 -20.96 11.77 -6.73
C LYS A 45 -22.24 10.96 -6.74
N LYS A 46 -22.29 9.88 -7.52
CA LYS A 46 -23.41 8.93 -7.55
C LYS A 46 -23.12 7.70 -6.69
N ALA A 47 -24.18 7.13 -6.09
CA ALA A 47 -24.07 5.86 -5.38
C ALA A 47 -23.65 4.74 -6.36
N TYR A 48 -22.96 3.72 -5.83
CA TYR A 48 -22.57 2.56 -6.61
C TYR A 48 -23.81 1.76 -7.03
N ILE A 49 -23.87 1.38 -8.30
CA ILE A 49 -24.85 0.42 -8.81
C ILE A 49 -24.51 -0.97 -8.26
N GLU A 50 -25.32 -1.48 -7.34
CA GLU A 50 -25.08 -2.75 -6.64
C GLU A 50 -25.07 -3.95 -7.59
N GLU A 51 -25.95 -3.98 -8.59
CA GLU A 51 -26.03 -5.08 -9.55
C GLU A 51 -24.71 -5.27 -10.33
N ASP A 52 -24.06 -4.16 -10.69
CA ASP A 52 -22.80 -4.16 -11.42
C ASP A 52 -21.58 -4.50 -10.54
N LEU A 53 -21.71 -4.43 -9.21
CA LEU A 53 -20.65 -4.89 -8.29
C LEU A 53 -20.53 -6.42 -8.26
N TYR A 54 -21.62 -7.14 -8.56
CA TYR A 54 -21.64 -8.61 -8.64
C TYR A 54 -21.46 -9.15 -10.06
N ASN A 55 -21.39 -8.27 -11.06
CA ASN A 55 -21.24 -8.65 -12.46
C ASN A 55 -19.83 -8.36 -12.97
N GLU A 56 -19.07 -9.41 -13.29
CA GLU A 56 -17.71 -9.28 -13.86
C GLU A 56 -17.68 -8.51 -15.19
N GLN A 57 -18.81 -8.50 -15.92
CA GLN A 57 -19.00 -7.78 -17.19
C GLN A 57 -19.71 -6.43 -17.00
N GLY A 58 -20.01 -6.05 -15.76
CA GLY A 58 -20.66 -4.79 -15.40
C GLY A 58 -19.73 -3.58 -15.57
N MET A 59 -20.25 -2.40 -15.29
CA MET A 59 -19.56 -1.12 -15.55
C MET A 59 -18.21 -0.96 -14.81
N TYR A 60 -18.01 -1.68 -13.71
CA TYR A 60 -16.76 -1.67 -12.93
C TYR A 60 -15.73 -2.71 -13.40
N GLY A 61 -16.16 -3.76 -14.11
CA GLY A 61 -15.33 -4.88 -14.54
C GLY A 61 -14.75 -5.71 -13.39
N SER A 62 -14.09 -6.82 -13.72
CA SER A 62 -13.49 -7.73 -12.73
C SER A 62 -12.15 -7.27 -12.15
N ILE A 63 -11.36 -6.49 -12.90
CA ILE A 63 -10.00 -6.10 -12.50
C ILE A 63 -9.71 -4.65 -12.87
N ASN A 64 -9.43 -3.81 -11.86
CA ASN A 64 -8.90 -2.47 -12.07
C ASN A 64 -7.37 -2.49 -12.16
N LYS A 65 -6.85 -2.67 -13.39
CA LYS A 65 -5.41 -2.67 -13.67
C LYS A 65 -4.71 -1.38 -13.25
N GLY A 66 -5.41 -0.24 -13.30
CA GLY A 66 -4.87 1.06 -12.89
C GLY A 66 -4.59 1.11 -11.40
N SER A 67 -5.58 0.75 -10.57
CA SER A 67 -5.43 0.71 -9.12
C SER A 67 -4.41 -0.34 -8.67
N ILE A 68 -4.35 -1.51 -9.32
CA ILE A 68 -3.33 -2.54 -9.02
C ILE A 68 -1.92 -2.03 -9.34
N SER A 69 -1.74 -1.41 -10.51
CA SER A 69 -0.44 -0.85 -10.90
C SER A 69 -0.01 0.25 -9.94
N LEU A 70 -0.96 1.10 -9.52
CA LEU A 70 -0.70 2.16 -8.56
C LEU A 70 -0.36 1.62 -7.17
N MET A 71 -1.05 0.57 -6.73
CA MET A 71 -0.75 -0.12 -5.48
C MET A 71 0.68 -0.65 -5.47
N LEU A 72 1.11 -1.32 -6.56
CA LEU A 72 2.48 -1.83 -6.70
C LEU A 72 3.51 -0.70 -6.67
N LEU A 73 3.30 0.37 -7.45
CA LEU A 73 4.20 1.52 -7.50
C LEU A 73 4.30 2.24 -6.15
N GLY A 74 3.16 2.53 -5.51
CA GLY A 74 3.13 3.17 -4.20
C GLY A 74 3.80 2.32 -3.12
N THR A 75 3.66 0.99 -3.21
CA THR A 75 4.29 0.05 -2.28
C THR A 75 5.81 0.03 -2.45
N ILE A 76 6.29 -0.06 -3.69
CA ILE A 76 7.72 -0.01 -4.01
C ILE A 76 8.32 1.28 -3.46
N VAL A 77 7.73 2.44 -3.78
CA VAL A 77 8.22 3.73 -3.30
C VAL A 77 8.17 3.82 -1.78
N GLY A 78 7.07 3.41 -1.15
CA GLY A 78 6.92 3.43 0.31
C GLY A 78 7.97 2.58 1.03
N TRP A 79 8.25 1.36 0.56
CA TRP A 79 9.34 0.54 1.11
C TRP A 79 10.73 1.18 0.95
N GLY A 80 10.91 2.04 -0.04
CA GLY A 80 12.14 2.82 -0.20
C GLY A 80 12.37 3.84 0.93
N PHE A 81 11.32 4.27 1.63
CA PHE A 81 11.36 5.29 2.68
C PHE A 81 10.93 4.79 4.06
N VAL A 82 10.84 3.47 4.24
CA VAL A 82 10.60 2.82 5.54
C VAL A 82 11.87 2.11 5.97
N THR A 83 12.22 2.16 7.26
CA THR A 83 13.29 1.31 7.81
C THR A 83 12.72 0.16 8.61
N ASN A 84 13.51 -0.90 8.71
CA ASN A 84 13.21 -2.03 9.56
C ASN A 84 14.45 -2.44 10.32
N THR A 85 14.53 -2.00 11.57
CA THR A 85 15.63 -2.34 12.48
C THR A 85 15.35 -3.61 13.28
N PHE A 86 14.10 -4.10 13.26
CA PHE A 86 13.65 -5.24 14.07
C PHE A 86 13.83 -6.60 13.38
N ALA A 87 14.01 -6.61 12.06
CA ALA A 87 14.25 -7.84 11.30
C ALA A 87 15.39 -7.63 10.31
N SER A 88 16.51 -8.32 10.53
CA SER A 88 17.71 -8.23 9.68
C SER A 88 17.43 -8.60 8.22
N TRP A 89 16.48 -9.51 7.96
CA TRP A 89 16.05 -9.89 6.61
C TRP A 89 15.23 -8.80 5.89
N LEU A 90 14.70 -7.80 6.61
CA LEU A 90 13.99 -6.63 6.05
C LEU A 90 14.88 -5.39 5.94
N SER A 91 16.18 -5.53 6.22
CA SER A 91 17.17 -4.44 6.13
C SER A 91 17.35 -3.85 4.72
N TRP A 92 16.86 -4.54 3.68
CA TRP A 92 16.80 -4.05 2.31
C TRP A 92 15.87 -2.83 2.15
N GLN A 93 14.89 -2.65 3.05
CA GLN A 93 14.03 -1.47 3.07
C GLN A 93 14.85 -0.20 3.33
N GLY A 94 14.29 0.95 2.94
CA GLY A 94 14.93 2.24 3.20
C GLY A 94 16.00 2.60 2.17
N TYR A 95 15.95 2.00 0.97
CA TYR A 95 16.93 2.23 -0.10
C TYR A 95 16.85 3.64 -0.72
N PHE A 96 15.77 4.40 -0.49
CA PHE A 96 15.65 5.82 -0.82
C PHE A 96 15.95 6.77 0.35
N LEU A 97 16.11 6.28 1.57
CA LEU A 97 16.39 7.13 2.73
C LEU A 97 17.71 7.90 2.62
N ARG A 98 18.65 7.43 1.79
CA ARG A 98 19.88 8.18 1.45
C ARG A 98 19.62 9.62 0.97
N PHE A 99 18.44 9.89 0.41
CA PHE A 99 18.08 11.21 -0.10
C PHE A 99 17.50 12.15 0.95
N ILE A 100 17.10 11.64 2.13
CA ILE A 100 16.42 12.41 3.17
C ILE A 100 17.08 12.30 4.56
N GLY A 101 18.39 12.04 4.60
CA GLY A 101 19.17 12.00 5.85
C GLY A 101 19.77 10.62 6.19
N GLY A 102 19.57 9.60 5.36
CA GLY A 102 20.16 8.27 5.54
C GLY A 102 19.39 7.38 6.51
N LYS A 103 19.87 6.14 6.67
CA LYS A 103 19.24 5.13 7.55
C LYS A 103 19.47 5.37 9.05
N GLU A 104 20.40 6.27 9.38
CA GLU A 104 20.71 6.69 10.75
C GLU A 104 20.20 8.11 11.07
N GLY A 105 19.54 8.76 10.10
CA GLY A 105 19.00 10.12 10.27
C GLY A 105 17.67 10.12 11.03
N GLU A 106 17.25 11.31 11.49
CA GLU A 106 16.01 11.50 12.26
C GLU A 106 14.76 10.95 11.55
N TRP A 107 14.73 11.00 10.22
CA TRP A 107 13.62 10.53 9.40
C TRP A 107 13.54 9.01 9.25
N ALA A 108 14.63 8.28 9.52
CA ALA A 108 14.69 6.84 9.32
C ALA A 108 13.67 6.09 10.20
N PHE A 109 13.51 6.53 11.45
CA PHE A 109 12.60 5.94 12.43
C PHE A 109 11.16 6.42 12.31
N ALA A 110 10.90 7.47 11.51
CA ALA A 110 9.58 8.06 11.33
C ALA A 110 8.69 7.30 10.33
N ASN A 111 9.22 6.31 9.61
CA ASN A 111 8.49 5.53 8.59
C ASN A 111 7.79 6.42 7.54
N VAL A 112 8.48 7.46 7.06
CA VAL A 112 7.95 8.48 6.13
C VAL A 112 7.40 7.86 4.84
N GLY A 113 7.86 6.67 4.46
CA GLY A 113 7.31 5.92 3.33
C GLY A 113 5.82 5.62 3.39
N VAL A 114 5.21 5.56 4.58
CA VAL A 114 3.75 5.45 4.73
C VAL A 114 3.05 6.70 4.19
N ILE A 115 3.60 7.89 4.47
CA ILE A 115 3.06 9.16 3.97
C ILE A 115 3.16 9.20 2.44
N PHE A 116 4.32 8.81 1.87
CA PHE A 116 4.48 8.72 0.42
C PHE A 116 3.50 7.72 -0.21
N ALA A 117 3.30 6.55 0.41
CA ALA A 117 2.34 5.56 -0.02
C ALA A 117 0.90 6.11 -0.06
N LEU A 118 0.49 6.85 0.98
CA LEU A 118 -0.82 7.51 1.02
C LEU A 118 -0.96 8.56 -0.09
N ILE A 119 0.04 9.44 -0.27
CA ILE A 119 0.01 10.49 -1.28
C ILE A 119 -0.05 9.88 -2.69
N ILE A 120 0.78 8.88 -2.98
CA ILE A 120 0.82 8.22 -4.28
C ILE A 120 -0.50 7.51 -4.55
N GLY A 121 -1.03 6.76 -3.57
CA GLY A 121 -2.33 6.09 -3.71
C GLY A 121 -3.46 7.07 -3.97
N PHE A 122 -3.53 8.15 -3.19
CA PHE A 122 -4.61 9.13 -3.29
C PHE A 122 -4.55 9.95 -4.58
N VAL A 123 -3.43 10.64 -4.81
CA VAL A 123 -3.26 11.53 -5.97
C VAL A 123 -3.21 10.72 -7.26
N GLY A 124 -2.52 9.58 -7.25
CA GLY A 124 -2.43 8.70 -8.41
C GLY A 124 -3.80 8.16 -8.82
N HIS A 125 -4.65 7.80 -7.85
CA HIS A 125 -6.00 7.31 -8.17
C HIS A 125 -6.86 8.44 -8.73
N ILE A 126 -6.78 9.65 -8.17
CA ILE A 126 -7.49 10.81 -8.73
C ILE A 126 -7.13 11.04 -10.20
N ILE A 127 -5.85 11.01 -10.53
CA ILE A 127 -5.38 11.26 -11.90
C ILE A 127 -5.84 10.13 -12.84
N LEU A 128 -5.67 8.87 -12.43
CA LEU A 128 -5.96 7.71 -13.29
C LEU A 128 -7.46 7.41 -13.43
N ALA A 129 -8.23 7.56 -12.35
CA ALA A 129 -9.65 7.17 -12.31
C ALA A 129 -10.61 8.28 -12.74
N SER A 130 -10.19 9.56 -12.73
CA SER A 130 -11.06 10.71 -13.05
C SER A 130 -11.86 10.55 -14.35
N LYS A 131 -11.20 10.15 -15.45
CA LYS A 131 -11.84 9.95 -16.75
C LYS A 131 -12.77 8.75 -16.77
N THR A 132 -12.41 7.68 -16.06
CA THR A 132 -13.21 6.46 -15.99
C THR A 132 -14.47 6.72 -15.17
N ILE A 133 -14.34 7.32 -13.98
CA ILE A 133 -15.47 7.68 -13.11
C ILE A 133 -16.42 8.64 -13.84
N ALA A 134 -15.90 9.66 -14.54
CA ALA A 134 -16.76 10.58 -15.30
C ALA A 134 -17.57 9.87 -16.40
N LYS A 135 -17.00 8.86 -17.06
CA LYS A 135 -17.73 8.01 -18.02
C LYS A 135 -18.78 7.14 -17.32
N GLN A 136 -18.43 6.54 -16.19
CA GLN A 136 -19.33 5.71 -15.39
C GLN A 136 -20.54 6.51 -14.89
N GLU A 137 -20.34 7.77 -14.49
CA GLU A 137 -21.43 8.63 -14.01
C GLU A 137 -22.26 9.27 -15.13
N SER A 138 -21.78 9.26 -16.38
CA SER A 138 -22.52 9.83 -17.53
C SER A 138 -23.34 8.78 -18.29
N ALA A 139 -23.11 7.49 -18.02
CA ALA A 139 -23.97 6.40 -18.47
C ALA A 139 -25.26 6.34 -17.62
#